data_AF-A0A1Q7YDG2-F1
#
_entry.id   AF-A0A1Q7YDG2-F1
#
_cell.length_a   1.000
_cell.length_b   1.000
_cell.length_c   1.000
_cell.angle_alpha   90.00
_cell.angle_beta   90.00
_cell.angle_gamma   90.00
#
_symmetry.space_group_name_H-M   'P 1'
#
loop_
_entity.id
_entity.type
_entity.pdbx_description
1 polymer ?
#
loop_
_entity_poly.entity_id
_entity_poly.type
_entity_poly.pdbx_seq_one_letter_code
_entity_poly.pdbx_strand_id
1 'polypeptide(L)' 'MQEIANKRGITTAYQLQKALNISPSVAAKIYSDDFEMISRKSLDRLCKILDTTPAELITYIADGKKLRRSK' A
#
# COMPACT_ATOMS: atom_id res chain seq x y z
N MET A 1 5.64 0.87 -0.63
CA MET A 1 4.71 -0.26 -0.92
C MET A 1 5.01 -1.00 -2.22
N GLN A 2 5.52 -0.33 -3.26
CA GLN A 2 5.77 -0.92 -4.58
C GLN A 2 6.61 -2.21 -4.56
N GLU A 3 7.64 -2.31 -3.72
CA GLU A 3 8.45 -3.54 -3.61
C GLU A 3 7.62 -4.76 -3.18
N ILE A 4 6.66 -4.56 -2.26
CA ILE A 4 5.76 -5.62 -1.77
C ILE A 4 4.75 -5.98 -2.87
N ALA A 5 4.19 -4.98 -3.56
CA ALA A 5 3.29 -5.19 -4.71
C ALA A 5 3.99 -5.96 -5.85
N ASN A 6 5.22 -5.59 -6.19
CA ASN A 6 6.02 -6.23 -7.24
C ASN A 6 6.29 -7.71 -6.92
N LYS A 7 6.59 -8.05 -5.65
CA LYS A 7 6.75 -9.44 -5.20
C LYS A 7 5.49 -10.30 -5.38
N ARG A 8 4.32 -9.65 -5.49
CA ARG A 8 3.02 -10.29 -5.67
C ARG A 8 2.51 -10.18 -7.12
N GLY A 9 3.37 -9.77 -8.06
CA GLY A 9 3.02 -9.65 -9.47
C GLY A 9 2.17 -8.42 -9.82
N ILE A 10 2.02 -7.48 -8.87
CA ILE A 10 1.33 -6.20 -9.08
C ILE A 10 2.39 -5.14 -9.39
N THR A 11 2.68 -4.94 -10.66
CA THR A 11 3.70 -4.02 -11.18
C THR A 11 3.11 -2.73 -11.73
N THR A 12 1.78 -2.58 -11.70
CA THR A 12 1.08 -1.40 -12.18
C THR A 12 -0.09 -1.03 -11.27
N ALA A 13 -0.42 0.26 -11.23
CA ALA A 13 -1.63 0.75 -10.55
C ALA A 13 -2.92 0.11 -11.12
N TYR A 14 -2.93 -0.25 -12.40
CA TYR A 14 -4.06 -0.92 -13.03
C TYR A 14 -4.28 -2.34 -12.49
N GLN A 15 -3.22 -3.13 -12.31
CA GLN A 15 -3.33 -4.44 -11.68
C GLN A 15 -3.81 -4.32 -10.23
N LEU A 16 -3.32 -3.32 -9.50
CA LEU A 16 -3.76 -3.04 -8.13
C LEU A 16 -5.25 -2.67 -8.10
N GLN A 17 -5.70 -1.83 -9.03
CA GLN A 17 -7.09 -1.44 -9.19
C GLN A 17 -7.99 -2.67 -9.36
N LYS A 18 -7.61 -3.59 -10.26
CA LYS A 18 -8.37 -4.82 -10.54
C LYS A 18 -8.38 -5.75 -9.33
N ALA A 19 -7.24 -5.91 -8.65
CA ALA A 19 -7.14 -6.76 -7.48
C ALA A 19 -8.02 -6.26 -6.31
N LEU A 20 -8.05 -4.94 -6.08
CA LEU A 20 -8.79 -4.34 -4.96
C LEU A 20 -10.25 -3.98 -5.28
N ASN A 21 -10.62 -4.00 -6.57
CA ASN A 21 -11.89 -3.50 -7.06
C ASN A 21 -12.21 -2.07 -6.55
N ILE A 22 -11.27 -1.15 -6.81
CA ILE A 22 -11.35 0.27 -6.41
C ILE A 22 -11.31 1.18 -7.64
N SER A 23 -11.55 2.48 -7.45
CA SER A 23 -11.45 3.44 -8.55
C SER A 23 -9.99 3.62 -9.01
N PRO A 24 -9.75 3.97 -10.29
CA PRO A 24 -8.41 4.22 -10.81
C PRO A 24 -7.63 5.26 -10.01
N SER A 25 -8.30 6.35 -9.60
CA SER A 25 -7.67 7.42 -8.81
C SER A 25 -7.19 6.94 -7.45
N VAL A 26 -7.97 6.08 -6.77
CA VAL A 26 -7.56 5.52 -5.46
C VAL A 26 -6.43 4.52 -5.66
N ALA A 27 -6.47 3.69 -6.70
CA ALA A 27 -5.39 2.76 -7.02
C ALA A 27 -4.07 3.49 -7.31
N ALA A 28 -4.11 4.59 -8.08
CA ALA A 28 -2.94 5.41 -8.38
C ALA A 28 -2.32 6.04 -7.13
N LYS A 29 -3.16 6.56 -6.21
CA LYS A 29 -2.72 7.09 -4.92
C LYS A 29 -2.01 6.02 -4.09
N ILE A 30 -2.68 4.89 -3.87
CA ILE A 30 -2.11 3.77 -3.10
C ILE A 30 -0.79 3.32 -3.73
N TYR A 31 -0.74 3.14 -5.06
CA TYR A 31 0.47 2.73 -5.80
C TYR A 31 1.63 3.74 -5.68
N SER A 32 1.30 5.01 -5.43
CA SER A 32 2.28 6.10 -5.21
C SER A 32 2.62 6.30 -3.72
N ASP A 33 2.25 5.36 -2.85
CA ASP A 33 2.41 5.43 -1.39
C ASP A 33 1.64 6.61 -0.73
N ASP A 34 0.58 7.13 -1.38
CA ASP A 34 -0.39 8.08 -0.80
C ASP A 34 -1.54 7.32 -0.10
N PHE A 35 -1.49 7.30 1.23
CA PHE A 35 -2.43 6.59 2.10
C PHE A 35 -3.34 7.52 2.93
N GLU A 36 -3.36 8.84 2.67
CA GLU A 36 -4.04 9.82 3.55
C GLU A 36 -5.51 9.50 3.82
N MET A 37 -6.22 8.92 2.85
CA MET A 37 -7.66 8.65 2.96
C MET A 37 -8.04 7.22 2.54
N ILE A 38 -7.28 6.22 2.98
CA ILE A 38 -7.65 4.81 2.76
C ILE A 38 -8.64 4.32 3.83
N SER A 39 -9.75 3.70 3.40
CA SER A 39 -10.68 3.08 4.35
C SER A 39 -10.05 1.84 5.01
N ARG A 40 -10.42 1.55 6.26
CA ARG A 40 -9.96 0.32 6.97
C ARG A 40 -10.28 -0.96 6.18
N LYS A 41 -11.42 -1.01 5.49
CA LYS A 41 -11.81 -2.16 4.64
C LYS A 41 -10.89 -2.31 3.42
N SER A 42 -10.50 -1.20 2.79
CA SER A 42 -9.57 -1.21 1.66
C SER A 42 -8.17 -1.63 2.10
N LEU A 43 -7.72 -1.14 3.27
CA LEU A 43 -6.43 -1.53 3.85
C LEU A 43 -6.38 -3.03 4.20
N ASP A 44 -7.44 -3.59 4.77
CA ASP A 44 -7.53 -5.03 5.06
C ASP A 44 -7.44 -5.88 3.79
N ARG A 45 -8.16 -5.51 2.72
CA ARG A 45 -8.07 -6.18 1.42
C ARG A 45 -6.68 -6.06 0.80
N LEU A 46 -6.07 -4.88 0.88
CA LEU A 46 -4.70 -4.65 0.41
C LEU A 46 -3.71 -5.56 1.12
N CYS A 47 -3.80 -5.66 2.44
CA CYS A 47 -2.96 -6.55 3.25
C CYS A 47 -3.14 -8.01 2.85
N LYS A 48 -4.37 -8.47 2.59
CA LYS A 48 -4.67 -9.84 2.13
C LYS A 48 -4.10 -10.14 0.74
N ILE A 49 -4.27 -9.23 -0.21
CA ILE A 49 -3.78 -9.40 -1.58
C ILE A 49 -2.26 -9.39 -1.61
N LEU A 50 -1.65 -8.50 -0.83
CA LEU A 50 -0.22 -8.36 -0.75
C LEU A 50 0.44 -9.37 0.21
N ASP A 51 -0.38 -10.11 0.95
CA ASP A 51 0.01 -11.04 2.02
C ASP A 51 1.10 -10.39 2.90
N THR A 52 0.68 -9.30 3.55
CA THR A 52 1.48 -8.40 4.40
C THR A 52 0.59 -7.81 5.49
N THR A 53 1.18 -7.16 6.48
CA THR A 53 0.46 -6.50 7.57
C THR A 53 0.36 -4.99 7.36
N PRO A 54 -0.64 -4.30 7.97
CA PRO A 54 -0.72 -2.85 7.94
C PRO A 54 0.55 -2.16 8.44
N ALA A 55 1.24 -2.77 9.42
CA ALA A 55 2.46 -2.24 10.00
C ALA A 55 3.68 -2.30 9.05
N GLU A 56 3.65 -3.17 8.04
CA GLU A 56 4.67 -3.24 6.98
C GLU A 56 4.39 -2.25 5.84
N LEU A 57 3.13 -1.89 5.64
CA LEU A 57 2.72 -0.90 4.65
C LEU A 57 2.86 0.54 5.16
N ILE A 58 2.49 0.76 6.43
CA ILE A 58 2.47 2.09 7.04
C ILE A 58 3.79 2.31 7.77
N THR A 59 4.66 3.13 7.18
CA THR A 59 5.86 3.60 7.86
C THR A 59 5.51 4.81 8.72
N TYR A 60 5.85 4.75 10.01
CA TYR A 60 5.77 5.93 10.86
C TYR A 60 6.83 6.96 10.42
N ILE A 61 6.36 8.11 9.94
CA ILE A 61 7.21 9.25 9.58
C ILE A 61 7.00 10.30 10.67
N ALA A 62 7.92 10.37 11.63
CA ALA A 62 7.96 11.47 12.59
C ALA A 62 8.71 12.63 11.93
N ASP A 63 8.06 13.79 11.76
CA ASP A 63 8.72 15.05 11.41
C ASP A 63 9.70 14.99 10.21
N GLY A 64 9.33 14.26 9.15
CA GLY A 64 10.15 14.14 7.94
C GLY A 64 11.43 13.30 8.07
N LYS A 65 11.71 12.71 9.24
CA LYS A 65 12.80 11.74 9.42
C LYS A 65 12.24 10.33 9.45
N LYS A 66 12.57 9.54 8.42
CA LYS A 66 12.33 8.08 8.41
C LYS A 66 13.04 7.45 9.61
N LEU A 67 12.28 7.04 10.62
CA LEU A 67 12.82 6.24 11.72
C LEU A 67 13.17 4.86 11.15
N ARG A 68 14.46 4.63 10.90
CA ARG A 68 14.98 3.29 10.61
C ARG A 68 14.78 2.44 11.86
N ARG A 69 13.88 1.45 11.79
CA ARG A 69 13.82 0.39 12.79
C ARG A 69 15.19 -0.29 12.81
N SER A 70 15.96 -0.03 13.88
CA SER A 70 17.15 -0.83 14.18
C SER A 70 16.66 -2.21 14.62
N LYS A 71 17.33 -3.22 14.06
CA LYS A 71 17.02 -4.64 14.17
C LYS A 71 17.14 -5.15 15.60
#